data_AF-A0A367A4V9-F1
#
_entry.id   AF-A0A367A4V9-F1
#
_cell.length_a   1.000
_cell.length_b   1.000
_cell.length_c   1.000
_cell.angle_alpha   90.00
_cell.angle_beta   90.00
_cell.angle_gamma   90.00
#
_symmetry.space_group_name_H-M   'P 1'
#
loop_
_entity.id
_entity.type
_entity.pdbx_description
1 polymer ?
#
loop_
_entity_poly.entity_id
_entity_poly.type
_entity_poly.pdbx_seq_one_letter_code
_entity_poly.pdbx_strand_id
1 'polypeptide(L)' 'MRENRLPPVRAASDTARVQQLHLIAAARAAAVPATTEQQVSDIVRVTVDDEVDTTTFKAIVADIADDVLR' A
#
# COMPACT_ATOMS: atom_id res chain seq x y z
N MET A 1 -4.90 23.27 30.30
CA MET A 1 -5.03 21.81 30.16
C MET A 1 -4.85 21.47 28.68
N ARG A 2 -3.83 20.70 28.30
CA ARG A 2 -3.66 20.29 26.89
C ARG A 2 -4.74 19.25 26.59
N GLU A 3 -5.67 19.59 25.70
CA GLU A 3 -6.68 18.66 25.23
C GLU A 3 -5.99 17.51 24.50
N ASN A 4 -5.99 16.32 25.11
CA ASN A 4 -5.50 15.09 24.49
C ASN A 4 -6.54 14.61 23.47
N ARG A 5 -6.60 15.27 22.31
CA ARG A 5 -7.49 14.87 21.23
C ARG A 5 -6.87 13.66 20.53
N LEU A 6 -7.34 12.48 20.91
CA LEU A 6 -7.10 11.26 20.14
C LEU A 6 -7.59 11.49 18.69
N PRO A 7 -6.79 11.14 17.67
CA PRO A 7 -7.22 11.28 16.29
C PRO A 7 -8.50 10.46 16.09
N PRO A 8 -9.42 10.90 15.21
CA PRO A 8 -10.65 10.19 14.95
C PRO A 8 -10.30 8.74 14.57
N VAL A 9 -10.89 7.78 15.30
CA VAL A 9 -10.60 6.34 15.20
C VAL A 9 -10.62 5.84 13.75
N ARG A 10 -11.44 6.46 12.89
CA ARG A 10 -11.54 6.16 11.45
C ARG A 10 -10.29 6.50 10.66
N ALA A 11 -9.69 7.67 10.86
CA ALA A 11 -8.47 8.05 10.14
C ALA A 11 -7.27 7.17 10.55
N ALA A 12 -7.23 6.78 11.82
CA ALA A 12 -6.24 5.83 12.33
C ALA A 12 -6.46 4.41 11.77
N SER A 13 -7.72 3.97 11.63
CA SER A 13 -8.03 2.68 11.01
C SER A 13 -7.70 2.66 9.51
N ASP A 14 -7.95 3.76 8.81
CA ASP A 14 -7.67 3.86 7.37
C ASP A 14 -6.15 3.83 7.12
N THR A 15 -5.37 4.54 7.94
CA THR A 15 -3.89 4.49 7.86
C THR A 15 -3.35 3.09 8.16
N ALA A 16 -3.87 2.44 9.22
CA ALA A 16 -3.47 1.08 9.55
C ALA A 16 -3.86 0.07 8.46
N ARG A 17 -5.01 0.28 7.81
CA ARG A 17 -5.47 -0.54 6.69
C ARG A 17 -4.57 -0.36 5.46
N VAL A 18 -4.25 0.88 5.09
CA VAL A 18 -3.31 1.17 3.99
C VAL A 18 -1.94 0.53 4.26
N GLN A 19 -1.44 0.63 5.49
CA GLN A 19 -0.17 -0.01 5.86
C GLN A 19 -0.24 -1.53 5.74
N GLN A 20 -1.35 -2.14 6.18
CA GLN A 20 -1.55 -3.58 6.02
C GLN A 20 -1.58 -3.99 4.55
N LEU A 21 -2.33 -3.26 3.71
CA LEU A 21 -2.42 -3.52 2.27
C LEU A 21 -1.06 -3.40 1.59
N HIS A 22 -0.27 -2.39 1.97
CA HIS A 22 1.10 -2.22 1.51
C HIS A 22 1.96 -3.45 1.85
N LEU A 23 1.95 -3.91 3.11
CA LEU A 23 2.73 -5.08 3.54
C LEU A 23 2.33 -6.36 2.79
N ILE A 24 1.03 -6.58 2.58
CA ILE A 24 0.53 -7.74 1.82
C ILE A 24 0.98 -7.64 0.37
N ALA A 25 0.86 -6.46 -0.25
CA ALA A 25 1.25 -6.25 -1.64
C ALA A 25 2.76 -6.46 -1.83
N ALA A 26 3.59 -5.94 -0.92
CA ALA A 26 5.03 -6.15 -0.93
C ALA A 26 5.39 -7.64 -0.81
N ALA A 27 4.76 -8.36 0.12
CA ALA A 27 4.97 -9.80 0.27
C ALA A 27 4.58 -10.59 -1.00
N ARG A 28 3.48 -10.22 -1.66
CA ARG A 28 3.04 -10.85 -2.91
C ARG A 28 3.98 -10.53 -4.07
N ALA A 29 4.42 -9.27 -4.18
CA ALA A 29 5.37 -8.85 -5.20
C ALA A 29 6.75 -9.50 -5.02
N ALA A 30 7.19 -9.76 -3.78
CA ALA A 30 8.41 -10.51 -3.53
C ALA A 30 8.29 -12.01 -3.84
N ALA A 31 7.08 -12.58 -3.71
CA ALA A 31 6.83 -14.00 -3.97
C ALA A 31 6.60 -14.33 -5.46
N VAL A 32 6.31 -13.32 -6.28
CA VAL A 32 6.09 -13.44 -7.73
C VAL A 32 7.24 -12.74 -8.45
N PRO A 33 7.93 -13.36 -9.42
CA PRO A 33 9.06 -12.73 -10.11
C PRO A 33 8.56 -11.65 -11.09
N ALA A 34 8.11 -10.52 -10.56
CA ALA A 34 7.79 -9.34 -11.34
C ALA A 34 9.10 -8.78 -11.93
N THR A 35 9.09 -8.49 -13.24
CA THR A 35 10.24 -7.93 -13.95
C THR A 35 9.94 -6.54 -14.53
N THR A 36 8.73 -6.04 -14.30
CA THR A 36 8.26 -4.75 -14.80
C THR A 36 7.39 -4.05 -13.76
N GLU A 37 7.40 -2.72 -13.79
CA GLU A 37 6.53 -1.89 -12.94
C GLU A 37 5.05 -2.17 -13.20
N GLN A 38 4.69 -2.51 -14.45
CA GLN A 38 3.32 -2.88 -14.80
C GLN A 38 2.85 -4.14 -14.04
N GLN A 39 3.69 -5.17 -13.92
CA GLN A 39 3.36 -6.38 -13.16
C GLN A 39 3.23 -6.08 -11.67
N VAL A 40 4.08 -5.21 -11.12
CA VAL A 40 3.95 -4.74 -9.73
C VAL A 40 2.62 -4.02 -9.54
N SER A 41 2.26 -3.10 -10.44
CA SER A 41 0.97 -2.41 -10.45
C SER A 41 -0.21 -3.38 -10.44
N ASP A 42 -0.17 -4.44 -11.25
CA ASP A 42 -1.26 -5.41 -11.33
C ASP A 42 -1.39 -6.24 -10.04
N ILE A 43 -0.27 -6.63 -9.42
CA ILE A 43 -0.24 -7.30 -8.12
C ILE A 43 -0.82 -6.39 -7.03
N VAL A 44 -0.41 -5.13 -6.99
CA VAL A 44 -0.92 -4.14 -6.04
C VAL A 44 -2.42 -3.93 -6.26
N ARG A 45 -2.87 -3.78 -7.52
CA ARG A 45 -4.29 -3.56 -7.86
C ARG A 45 -5.19 -4.67 -7.35
N VAL A 46 -4.79 -5.94 -7.56
CA VAL A 46 -5.53 -7.11 -7.04
C VAL A 46 -5.48 -7.18 -5.51
N THR A 47 -4.49 -6.57 -4.87
CA THR A 47 -4.35 -6.60 -3.41
C THR A 47 -5.17 -5.52 -2.73
N VAL A 48 -5.22 -4.31 -3.30
CA VAL A 48 -5.90 -3.16 -2.69
C VAL A 48 -7.38 -3.08 -3.03
N ASP A 49 -7.86 -3.72 -4.10
CA ASP A 49 -9.30 -3.81 -4.46
C ASP A 49 -10.09 -2.48 -4.30
N ASP A 50 -9.57 -1.39 -4.87
CA ASP A 50 -10.12 -0.02 -4.77
C ASP A 50 -10.28 0.55 -3.34
N GLU A 51 -9.71 -0.11 -2.31
CA GLU A 51 -9.70 0.38 -0.93
C GLU A 51 -8.83 1.63 -0.74
N VAL A 52 -8.02 2.00 -1.73
CA VAL A 52 -7.15 3.18 -1.70
C VAL A 52 -7.38 4.07 -2.91
N ASP A 53 -7.21 5.38 -2.72
CA ASP A 53 -7.28 6.32 -3.83
C ASP A 53 -6.10 6.15 -4.81
N THR A 54 -6.25 6.71 -6.01
CA THR A 54 -5.25 6.62 -7.09
C THR A 54 -3.86 7.15 -6.69
N THR A 55 -3.77 8.14 -5.79
CA THR A 55 -2.50 8.70 -5.33
C THR A 55 -1.80 7.73 -4.40
N THR A 56 -2.54 7.19 -3.43
CA THR A 56 -2.05 6.17 -2.50
C THR A 56 -1.65 4.89 -3.23
N PHE A 57 -2.45 4.46 -4.20
CA PHE A 57 -2.12 3.33 -5.08
C PHE A 57 -0.77 3.54 -5.78
N LYS A 58 -0.56 4.70 -6.43
CA LYS A 58 0.69 5.01 -7.14
C LYS A 58 1.89 5.04 -6.19
N ALA A 59 1.74 5.56 -4.99
CA ALA A 59 2.80 5.58 -3.98
C ALA A 59 3.22 4.15 -3.58
N ILE A 60 2.26 3.26 -3.33
CA ILE A 60 2.53 1.85 -3.00
C ILE A 60 3.24 1.14 -4.16
N VAL A 61 2.79 1.36 -5.40
CA VAL A 61 3.43 0.75 -6.59
C VAL A 61 4.88 1.21 -6.73
N ALA A 62 5.14 2.52 -6.62
CA ALA A 62 6.48 3.07 -6.76
C ALA A 62 7.45 2.53 -5.69
N ASP A 63 6.99 2.46 -4.44
CA ASP A 63 7.79 1.95 -3.31
C ASP A 63 8.15 0.47 -3.51
N ILE A 64 7.17 -0.37 -3.83
CA ILE A 64 7.41 -1.81 -4.07
C ILE A 64 8.25 -2.02 -5.33
N ALA A 65 8.05 -1.24 -6.38
CA ALA A 65 8.82 -1.37 -7.62
C ALA A 65 10.30 -1.04 -7.41
N ASP A 66 10.64 -0.04 -6.59
CA ASP A 66 12.02 0.28 -6.21
C ASP A 66 12.69 -0.89 -5.46
N ASP A 67 11.92 -1.60 -4.63
CA ASP A 67 12.40 -2.76 -3.87
C ASP A 67 12.59 -4.03 -4.71
N VAL A 68 11.63 -4.36 -5.59
CA VAL A 68 11.60 -5.68 -6.26
C VAL A 68 12.21 -5.71 -7.66
N LEU A 69 12.35 -4.56 -8.32
CA LEU A 69 12.89 -4.47 -9.69
C LEU A 69 14.36 -4.07 -9.74
N ARG A 70 14.99 -3.90 -8.58
CA ARG A 70 16.40 -3.53 -8.42
C ARG A 70 17.32 -4.74 -8.41
#